data_AF-A0A6C1QP26-F1
#
_entry.id   AF-A0A6C1QP26-F1
#
_cell.length_a   1.000
_cell.length_b   1.000
_cell.length_c   1.000
_cell.angle_alpha   90.00
_cell.angle_beta   90.00
_cell.angle_gamma   90.00
#
_symmetry.space_group_name_H-M   'P 1'
#
loop_
_entity.id
_entity.type
_entity.pdbx_description
1 polymer ?
#
loop_
_entity_poly.entity_id
_entity_poly.type
_entity_poly.pdbx_seq_one_letter_code
_entity_poly.pdbx_strand_id
1 'polypeptide(L)'
;MKNKRRSALMALCALLWGFTLTTCTNPLRPVIEDYVAAHRQVTGDGVIYVCTTSGSDANPGLPDKPKRTIQSAIAFMKQNGLRGEVRVAEGNYLLPEGVSITVPEGVSLSGGYARGTWVRDVDTYHSTISKDPQTSVITMQFEPGVTRATVVDGFVIDAGVGVDTFAIVINNAAPTIRNNSISGYGAIEESWGIMISEGSPLIEWNMIYGGAGAVKSTGIAITTGSSAVVRNNAIAPGVRSNTIGIGIQVVGSSPRIERNIIISEDTSGSQTIGLWINGGSPEVYANIIEGGGGSQYSLGILVGSTGSPRIVSNAIHGGSSSGNFSRGIETGGGATPVIRNNTISAGTHPSVRHCVVQFAAGSSIDNNLLFSHDGGGTGIYEHASSTRPVTVRNNAFVDVQHLYVATGLNATTASQMQTYLSGAGVTATANVNPAQAITTILVDVANRMYDGWALAAGAPASISGGGLTIAGEPYPFDRRGWSRTVPWSIGAYERD
;
A
#
# COMPACT_ATOMS: atom_id res chain seq x y z
N MET A 1 -42.04 5.55 -9.38
CA MET A 1 -42.38 6.19 -8.08
C MET A 1 -43.89 6.31 -7.77
N LYS A 2 -44.83 6.12 -8.71
CA LYS A 2 -46.28 6.28 -8.44
C LYS A 2 -46.98 5.12 -7.72
N ASN A 3 -46.39 3.92 -7.66
CA ASN A 3 -47.05 2.75 -7.04
C ASN A 3 -46.73 2.54 -5.54
N LYS A 4 -45.65 3.14 -4.99
CA LYS A 4 -45.28 2.95 -3.57
C LYS A 4 -46.09 3.81 -2.58
N ARG A 5 -46.71 4.91 -3.04
CA ARG A 5 -47.60 5.74 -2.19
C ARG A 5 -48.97 5.09 -1.94
N ARG A 6 -49.39 4.10 -2.74
CA ARG A 6 -50.68 3.41 -2.53
C ARG A 6 -50.65 2.40 -1.38
N SER A 7 -49.51 1.76 -1.12
CA SER A 7 -49.39 0.75 -0.06
C SER A 7 -49.36 1.35 1.35
N ALA A 8 -48.67 2.48 1.53
CA ALA A 8 -48.64 3.19 2.82
C ALA A 8 -49.96 3.95 3.11
N LEU A 9 -50.66 4.42 2.07
CA LEU A 9 -51.93 5.12 2.23
C LEU A 9 -53.11 4.15 2.52
N MET A 10 -53.07 2.91 1.99
CA MET A 10 -54.08 1.89 2.33
C MET A 10 -53.95 1.39 3.77
N ALA A 11 -52.73 1.28 4.31
CA ALA A 11 -52.51 0.92 5.71
C ALA A 11 -52.99 2.01 6.68
N LEU A 12 -52.90 3.29 6.30
CA LEU A 12 -53.38 4.41 7.11
C LEU A 12 -54.92 4.58 7.03
N CYS A 13 -55.55 4.26 5.90
CA CYS A 13 -57.02 4.31 5.75
C CYS A 13 -57.75 3.23 6.55
N ALA A 14 -57.14 2.05 6.77
CA ALA A 14 -57.76 0.99 7.57
C ALA A 14 -57.77 1.29 9.08
N LEU A 15 -56.93 2.21 9.56
CA LEU A 15 -56.86 2.64 10.97
C LEU A 15 -57.83 3.77 11.31
N LEU A 16 -58.38 4.48 10.31
CA LEU A 16 -59.18 5.70 10.51
C LEU A 16 -60.69 5.51 10.31
N TRP A 17 -61.16 4.35 9.84
CA TRP A 17 -62.60 4.08 9.69
C TRP A 17 -63.06 3.06 10.73
N GLY A 18 -63.72 3.59 11.77
CA GLY A 18 -64.30 2.84 12.88
C GLY A 18 -65.48 1.96 12.46
N PHE A 19 -65.18 0.83 11.84
CA PHE A 19 -66.07 -0.33 11.83
C PHE A 19 -65.88 -1.09 13.14
N THR A 20 -66.87 -1.04 14.02
CA THR A 20 -67.04 -1.99 15.12
C THR A 20 -67.44 -3.35 14.53
N LEU A 21 -66.48 -4.03 13.93
CA LEU A 21 -66.56 -5.45 13.58
C LEU A 21 -65.86 -6.25 14.66
N THR A 22 -66.63 -7.18 15.22
CA THR A 22 -66.24 -8.26 16.12
C THR A 22 -64.92 -8.91 15.68
N THR A 23 -63.85 -8.66 16.42
CA THR A 23 -62.58 -9.42 16.53
C THR A 23 -62.10 -10.21 15.30
N CYS A 24 -62.10 -9.63 14.10
CA CYS A 24 -61.25 -10.13 13.02
C CYS A 24 -59.80 -9.81 13.40
N THR A 25 -59.16 -10.64 14.21
CA THR A 25 -57.73 -10.51 14.50
C THR A 25 -56.99 -10.61 13.18
N ASN A 26 -56.50 -9.48 12.66
CA ASN A 26 -55.69 -9.46 11.46
C ASN A 26 -54.46 -10.36 11.73
N PRO A 27 -54.33 -11.51 11.05
CA PRO A 27 -53.23 -12.44 11.32
C PRO A 27 -51.85 -11.82 11.01
N LEU A 28 -51.82 -10.69 10.29
CA LEU A 28 -50.59 -9.95 10.00
C LEU A 28 -50.21 -8.93 11.08
N ARG A 29 -51.10 -8.62 12.04
CA ARG A 29 -50.83 -7.58 13.05
C ARG A 29 -49.58 -7.89 13.89
N PRO A 30 -49.40 -9.09 14.47
CA PRO A 30 -48.18 -9.39 15.24
C PRO A 30 -46.92 -9.28 14.38
N VAL A 31 -46.97 -9.73 13.13
CA VAL A 31 -45.86 -9.65 12.18
C VAL A 31 -45.46 -8.20 11.89
N ILE A 32 -46.45 -7.31 11.74
CA ILE A 32 -46.22 -5.87 11.53
C ILE A 32 -45.64 -5.23 12.79
N GLU A 33 -46.19 -5.52 13.97
CA GLU A 33 -45.71 -4.96 15.24
C GLU A 33 -44.26 -5.38 15.52
N ASP A 34 -43.92 -6.65 15.31
CA ASP A 34 -42.55 -7.17 15.40
C ASP A 34 -41.61 -6.50 14.39
N TYR A 35 -42.06 -6.33 13.15
CA TYR A 35 -41.25 -5.67 12.11
C TYR A 35 -41.00 -4.20 12.43
N VAL A 36 -41.99 -3.48 12.95
CA VAL A 36 -41.87 -2.07 13.34
C VAL A 36 -40.94 -1.92 14.55
N ALA A 37 -41.05 -2.80 15.55
CA ALA A 37 -40.15 -2.81 16.69
C ALA A 37 -38.70 -3.08 16.26
N ALA A 38 -38.48 -4.08 15.42
CA ALA A 38 -37.18 -4.40 14.86
C ALA A 38 -36.60 -3.26 14.03
N HIS A 39 -37.42 -2.61 13.20
CA HIS A 39 -37.00 -1.45 12.42
C HIS A 39 -36.58 -0.29 13.33
N ARG A 40 -37.35 0.00 14.38
CA ARG A 40 -37.01 1.04 15.36
C ARG A 40 -35.68 0.76 16.05
N GLN A 41 -35.42 -0.50 16.42
CA GLN A 41 -34.15 -0.89 17.02
C GLN A 41 -32.99 -0.66 16.05
N VAL A 42 -33.09 -1.15 14.82
CA VAL A 42 -32.05 -0.92 13.79
C VAL A 42 -31.82 0.57 13.53
N THR A 43 -32.90 1.38 13.50
CA THR A 43 -32.77 2.83 13.32
C THR A 43 -32.16 3.55 14.52
N GLY A 44 -32.33 3.02 15.73
CA GLY A 44 -31.78 3.61 16.96
C GLY A 44 -30.31 3.29 17.15
N ASP A 45 -29.93 2.04 16.90
CA ASP A 45 -28.56 1.56 17.12
C ASP A 45 -27.64 1.83 15.92
N GLY A 46 -28.20 1.93 14.71
CA GLY A 46 -27.43 2.08 13.47
C GLY A 46 -26.65 0.82 13.08
N VAL A 47 -26.97 -0.35 13.66
CA VAL A 47 -26.26 -1.60 13.42
C VAL A 47 -27.14 -2.61 12.68
N ILE A 48 -26.60 -3.22 11.62
CA ILE A 48 -27.21 -4.36 10.93
C ILE A 48 -26.30 -5.56 10.98
N TYR A 49 -26.89 -6.72 11.28
CA TYR A 49 -26.19 -7.99 11.42
C TYR A 49 -26.36 -8.85 10.16
N VAL A 50 -25.28 -9.51 9.72
CA VAL A 50 -25.25 -10.37 8.53
C VAL A 50 -24.66 -11.74 8.88
N CYS A 51 -25.38 -12.82 8.57
CA CYS A 51 -24.90 -14.19 8.75
C CYS A 51 -25.35 -15.08 7.59
N THR A 52 -24.41 -15.71 6.89
CA THR A 52 -24.72 -16.52 5.70
C THR A 52 -25.58 -17.76 6.00
N THR A 53 -25.42 -18.38 7.17
CA THR A 53 -26.10 -19.66 7.50
C THR A 53 -27.43 -19.51 8.22
N SER A 54 -27.59 -18.52 9.10
CA SER A 54 -28.82 -18.30 9.87
C SER A 54 -29.63 -17.08 9.38
N GLY A 55 -29.05 -16.28 8.48
CA GLY A 55 -29.70 -15.07 7.98
C GLY A 55 -30.67 -15.31 6.83
N SER A 56 -31.54 -14.32 6.63
CA SER A 56 -32.41 -14.20 5.45
C SER A 56 -32.40 -12.75 5.00
N ASP A 57 -32.34 -12.48 3.70
CA ASP A 57 -32.36 -11.10 3.19
C ASP A 57 -33.69 -10.40 3.47
N ALA A 58 -34.75 -11.17 3.77
CA ALA A 58 -36.04 -10.68 4.22
C ALA A 58 -36.07 -10.25 5.71
N ASN A 59 -35.10 -10.69 6.51
CA ASN A 59 -35.02 -10.34 7.93
C ASN A 59 -34.75 -8.84 8.12
N PRO A 60 -35.09 -8.24 9.28
CA PRO A 60 -34.81 -6.82 9.54
C PRO A 60 -33.32 -6.50 9.73
N GLY A 61 -32.47 -7.49 10.01
CA GLY A 61 -31.04 -7.29 10.25
C GLY A 61 -30.67 -7.17 11.73
N LEU A 62 -31.43 -7.81 12.61
CA LEU A 62 -31.16 -7.90 14.05
C LEU A 62 -30.19 -9.05 14.38
N PRO A 63 -29.57 -9.10 15.58
CA PRO A 63 -28.68 -10.20 15.96
C PRO A 63 -29.28 -11.61 15.84
N ASP A 64 -30.56 -11.76 16.21
CA ASP A 64 -31.33 -13.01 16.18
C ASP A 64 -32.04 -13.26 14.83
N LYS A 65 -32.23 -12.19 14.06
CA LYS A 65 -32.79 -12.19 12.70
C LYS A 65 -31.84 -11.43 11.75
N PRO A 66 -30.63 -11.95 11.49
CA PRO A 66 -29.66 -11.25 10.66
C PRO A 66 -30.04 -11.31 9.18
N LYS A 67 -29.54 -10.36 8.39
CA LYS A 67 -29.54 -10.45 6.93
C LYS A 67 -28.67 -11.64 6.48
N ARG A 68 -28.91 -12.19 5.29
CA ARG A 68 -28.09 -13.28 4.75
C ARG A 68 -26.87 -12.75 4.00
N THR A 69 -27.05 -11.72 3.18
CA THR A 69 -26.01 -11.15 2.32
C THR A 69 -25.63 -9.74 2.75
N ILE A 70 -24.35 -9.38 2.57
CA ILE A 70 -23.81 -8.05 2.87
C ILE A 70 -24.52 -6.98 2.02
N GLN A 71 -24.70 -7.23 0.73
CA GLN A 71 -25.35 -6.27 -0.17
C GLN A 71 -26.82 -5.99 0.23
N SER A 72 -27.54 -6.97 0.77
CA SER A 72 -28.90 -6.73 1.28
C SER A 72 -28.93 -5.84 2.52
N ALA A 73 -27.94 -5.94 3.40
CA ALA A 73 -27.80 -5.08 4.57
C ALA A 73 -27.50 -3.64 4.15
N ILE A 74 -26.55 -3.45 3.24
CA ILE A 74 -26.22 -2.14 2.66
C ILE A 74 -27.45 -1.52 1.98
N ALA A 75 -28.14 -2.30 1.14
CA ALA A 75 -29.35 -1.85 0.44
C ALA A 75 -30.45 -1.44 1.42
N PHE A 76 -30.62 -2.18 2.52
CA PHE A 76 -31.55 -1.82 3.58
C PHE A 76 -31.17 -0.50 4.26
N MET A 77 -29.90 -0.29 4.62
CA MET A 77 -29.46 0.98 5.21
C MET A 77 -29.70 2.15 4.26
N LYS A 78 -29.26 2.01 3.01
CA LYS A 78 -29.42 3.05 1.97
C LYS A 78 -30.89 3.38 1.71
N GLN A 79 -31.75 2.36 1.57
CA GLN A 79 -33.18 2.56 1.31
C GLN A 79 -33.88 3.32 2.44
N ASN A 80 -33.41 3.16 3.68
CA ASN A 80 -33.98 3.79 4.86
C ASN A 80 -33.22 5.05 5.32
N GLY A 81 -32.23 5.51 4.54
CA GLY A 81 -31.42 6.68 4.90
C GLY A 81 -30.62 6.49 6.20
N LEU A 82 -30.30 5.25 6.56
CA LEU A 82 -29.57 4.93 7.78
C LEU A 82 -28.07 5.02 7.54
N ARG A 83 -27.36 5.48 8.57
CA ARG A 83 -25.90 5.47 8.68
C ARG A 83 -25.52 4.59 9.85
N GLY A 84 -24.34 3.98 9.82
CA GLY A 84 -23.83 3.14 10.89
C GLY A 84 -22.99 1.97 10.40
N GLU A 85 -23.16 0.81 11.02
CA GLU A 85 -22.28 -0.36 10.90
C GLU A 85 -23.02 -1.61 10.42
N VAL A 86 -22.46 -2.33 9.46
CA VAL A 86 -22.86 -3.69 9.09
C VAL A 86 -21.87 -4.66 9.72
N ARG A 87 -22.32 -5.43 10.71
CA ARG A 87 -21.55 -6.47 11.39
C ARG A 87 -21.73 -7.80 10.70
N VAL A 88 -20.63 -8.36 10.22
CA VAL A 88 -20.63 -9.57 9.40
C VAL A 88 -20.06 -10.71 10.23
N ALA A 89 -20.86 -11.77 10.41
CA ALA A 89 -20.41 -12.98 11.08
C ALA A 89 -19.31 -13.69 10.28
N GLU A 90 -18.61 -14.62 10.92
CA GLU A 90 -17.72 -15.54 10.25
C GLU A 90 -18.46 -16.38 9.19
N GLY A 91 -17.74 -16.66 8.11
CA GLY A 91 -18.25 -17.45 7.00
C GLY A 91 -17.78 -16.93 5.65
N ASN A 92 -18.14 -17.68 4.60
CA ASN A 92 -17.85 -17.31 3.22
C ASN A 92 -19.07 -16.65 2.57
N TYR A 93 -18.90 -15.44 2.04
CA TYR A 93 -19.89 -14.62 1.39
C TYR A 93 -19.57 -14.54 -0.09
N LEU A 94 -19.98 -15.58 -0.83
CA LEU A 94 -19.78 -15.68 -2.27
C LEU A 94 -20.66 -14.67 -3.01
N LEU A 95 -20.03 -13.78 -3.77
CA LEU A 95 -20.71 -12.85 -4.67
C LEU A 95 -21.07 -13.56 -5.98
N PRO A 96 -22.33 -13.46 -6.45
CA PRO A 96 -22.71 -13.95 -7.77
C PRO A 96 -21.96 -13.23 -8.91
N GLU A 97 -21.98 -13.84 -10.09
CA GLU A 97 -21.44 -13.23 -11.31
C GLU A 97 -22.03 -11.82 -11.54
N GLY A 98 -21.16 -10.88 -11.93
CA GLY A 98 -21.55 -9.49 -12.20
C GLY A 98 -21.92 -8.66 -10.96
N VAL A 99 -21.91 -9.23 -9.75
CA VAL A 99 -22.23 -8.51 -8.52
C VAL A 99 -20.95 -8.06 -7.81
N SER A 100 -20.92 -6.81 -7.35
CA SER A 100 -19.90 -6.27 -6.44
C SER A 100 -20.56 -5.71 -5.18
N ILE A 101 -19.83 -5.71 -4.06
CA ILE A 101 -20.24 -4.96 -2.88
C ILE A 101 -20.02 -3.48 -3.18
N THR A 102 -21.09 -2.68 -3.16
CA THR A 102 -21.00 -1.22 -3.36
C THR A 102 -21.32 -0.50 -2.05
N VAL A 103 -20.33 0.13 -1.44
CA VAL A 103 -20.44 0.77 -0.11
C VAL A 103 -20.79 2.26 -0.26
N PRO A 104 -21.95 2.71 0.25
CA PRO A 104 -22.34 4.12 0.24
C PRO A 104 -21.75 4.88 1.43
N GLU A 105 -21.79 6.21 1.36
CA GLU A 105 -21.31 7.06 2.45
C GLU A 105 -22.08 6.82 3.76
N GLY A 106 -21.34 6.68 4.86
CA GLY A 106 -21.88 6.49 6.19
C GLY A 106 -22.29 5.07 6.53
N VAL A 107 -22.01 4.07 5.67
CA VAL A 107 -22.22 2.65 5.97
C VAL A 107 -20.87 1.94 6.08
N SER A 108 -20.41 1.72 7.31
CA SER A 108 -19.19 0.97 7.58
C SER A 108 -19.46 -0.54 7.59
N LEU A 109 -18.47 -1.34 7.18
CA LEU A 109 -18.51 -2.80 7.20
C LEU A 109 -17.46 -3.29 8.21
N SER A 110 -17.87 -4.21 9.09
CA SER A 110 -17.00 -4.84 10.07
C SER A 110 -17.15 -6.35 10.04
N GLY A 111 -16.11 -7.06 9.61
CA GLY A 111 -15.98 -8.51 9.75
C GLY A 111 -15.40 -8.92 11.11
N GLY A 112 -15.18 -10.22 11.31
CA GLY A 112 -14.54 -10.71 12.52
C GLY A 112 -15.51 -11.14 13.62
N TYR A 113 -16.79 -11.38 13.33
CA TYR A 113 -17.79 -11.67 14.39
C TYR A 113 -18.13 -13.16 14.51
N ALA A 114 -18.11 -13.70 15.72
CA ALA A 114 -18.59 -15.03 16.01
C ALA A 114 -20.07 -15.21 15.68
N ARG A 115 -20.45 -16.34 15.09
CA ARG A 115 -21.85 -16.63 14.80
C ARG A 115 -22.65 -16.80 16.10
N GLY A 116 -23.78 -16.08 16.21
CA GLY A 116 -24.76 -16.23 17.29
C GLY A 116 -24.44 -15.44 18.56
N THR A 117 -23.17 -15.26 18.92
CA THR A 117 -22.76 -14.43 20.08
C THR A 117 -22.37 -13.01 19.68
N TRP A 118 -21.96 -12.80 18.42
CA TRP A 118 -21.49 -11.50 17.91
C TRP A 118 -20.34 -10.91 18.73
N VAL A 119 -19.52 -11.77 19.35
CA VAL A 119 -18.22 -11.38 19.90
C VAL A 119 -17.26 -11.16 18.72
N ARG A 120 -16.53 -10.03 18.73
CA ARG A 120 -15.60 -9.70 17.66
C ARG A 120 -14.17 -10.12 18.00
N ASP A 121 -13.56 -10.87 17.10
CA ASP A 121 -12.15 -11.22 17.08
C ASP A 121 -11.76 -11.51 15.61
N VAL A 122 -10.96 -10.61 15.03
CA VAL A 122 -10.60 -10.68 13.59
C VAL A 122 -9.61 -11.79 13.28
N ASP A 123 -8.88 -12.27 14.28
CA ASP A 123 -7.90 -13.34 14.14
C ASP A 123 -8.56 -14.73 14.25
N THR A 124 -9.70 -14.80 14.95
CA THR A 124 -10.44 -16.06 15.15
C THR A 124 -11.61 -16.23 14.17
N TYR A 125 -12.40 -15.18 13.91
CA TYR A 125 -13.70 -15.29 13.24
C TYR A 125 -13.70 -14.70 11.82
N HIS A 126 -13.13 -15.40 10.85
CA HIS A 126 -12.94 -14.86 9.50
C HIS A 126 -14.25 -14.65 8.73
N SER A 127 -14.52 -13.40 8.35
CA SER A 127 -15.55 -13.02 7.38
C SER A 127 -14.92 -12.88 6.00
N THR A 128 -15.14 -13.87 5.13
CA THR A 128 -14.52 -13.91 3.79
C THR A 128 -15.51 -13.44 2.73
N ILE A 129 -15.12 -12.46 1.92
CA ILE A 129 -15.85 -12.01 0.73
C ILE A 129 -15.08 -12.52 -0.48
N SER A 130 -15.68 -13.44 -1.24
CA SER A 130 -15.06 -14.01 -2.44
C SER A 130 -16.01 -13.88 -3.61
N LYS A 131 -15.48 -13.95 -4.84
CA LYS A 131 -16.30 -13.92 -6.05
C LYS A 131 -16.19 -15.21 -6.86
N ASP A 132 -17.28 -15.58 -7.52
CA ASP A 132 -17.33 -16.69 -8.47
C ASP A 132 -16.39 -16.40 -9.67
N PRO A 133 -15.54 -17.36 -10.10
CA PRO A 133 -14.62 -17.19 -11.21
C PRO A 133 -15.30 -17.03 -12.59
N GLN A 134 -15.69 -15.81 -12.99
CA GLN A 134 -16.09 -15.46 -14.37
C GLN A 134 -15.90 -13.95 -14.68
N THR A 135 -15.34 -13.62 -15.86
CA THR A 135 -15.15 -12.26 -16.45
C THR A 135 -14.34 -11.25 -15.62
N SER A 136 -14.21 -9.96 -15.97
CA SER A 136 -13.47 -8.99 -15.13
C SER A 136 -14.20 -8.77 -13.80
N VAL A 137 -13.46 -8.87 -12.69
CA VAL A 137 -14.05 -9.09 -11.38
C VAL A 137 -13.70 -7.97 -10.39
N ILE A 138 -14.61 -7.02 -10.19
CA ILE A 138 -14.57 -6.13 -9.01
C ILE A 138 -15.30 -6.82 -7.86
N THR A 139 -14.65 -7.01 -6.72
CA THR A 139 -15.29 -7.60 -5.52
C THR A 139 -15.94 -6.54 -4.63
N MET A 140 -15.22 -5.47 -4.33
CA MET A 140 -15.73 -4.35 -3.55
C MET A 140 -15.43 -3.01 -4.23
N GLN A 141 -16.38 -2.09 -4.15
CA GLN A 141 -16.22 -0.71 -4.59
C GLN A 141 -16.97 0.27 -3.68
N PHE A 142 -16.65 1.55 -3.81
CA PHE A 142 -17.26 2.63 -3.05
C PHE A 142 -18.04 3.58 -3.96
N GLU A 143 -19.14 4.14 -3.45
CA GLU A 143 -19.82 5.23 -4.15
C GLU A 143 -18.94 6.50 -4.13
N PRO A 144 -18.98 7.33 -5.18
CA PRO A 144 -18.29 8.61 -5.18
C PRO A 144 -18.72 9.48 -3.98
N GLY A 145 -17.75 10.17 -3.38
CA GLY A 145 -17.96 11.04 -2.21
C GLY A 145 -17.95 10.31 -0.85
N VAL A 146 -17.75 9.00 -0.82
CA VAL A 146 -17.49 8.28 0.44
C VAL A 146 -16.28 8.90 1.15
N THR A 147 -16.38 9.15 2.45
CA THR A 147 -15.37 9.79 3.29
C THR A 147 -14.69 8.79 4.23
N ARG A 148 -13.68 9.25 4.98
CA ARG A 148 -12.93 8.42 5.93
C ARG A 148 -13.76 7.93 7.12
N ALA A 149 -14.96 8.49 7.32
CA ALA A 149 -15.92 8.03 8.31
C ALA A 149 -16.53 6.66 7.94
N THR A 150 -16.47 6.29 6.66
CA THR A 150 -16.88 4.97 6.17
C THR A 150 -15.68 4.03 6.26
N VAL A 151 -15.82 2.96 7.04
CA VAL A 151 -14.73 2.02 7.37
C VAL A 151 -15.02 0.63 6.81
N VAL A 152 -14.00 -0.03 6.27
CA VAL A 152 -14.00 -1.49 5.98
C VAL A 152 -12.93 -2.14 6.84
N ASP A 153 -13.36 -3.01 7.76
CA ASP A 153 -12.52 -3.53 8.85
C ASP A 153 -12.68 -5.04 9.06
N GLY A 154 -11.58 -5.80 9.12
CA GLY A 154 -11.58 -7.19 9.61
C GLY A 154 -12.11 -8.23 8.62
N PHE A 155 -11.92 -8.03 7.31
CA PHE A 155 -12.33 -8.99 6.28
C PHE A 155 -11.16 -9.73 5.66
N VAL A 156 -11.44 -10.93 5.14
CA VAL A 156 -10.68 -11.53 4.04
C VAL A 156 -11.41 -11.20 2.74
N ILE A 157 -10.75 -10.59 1.76
CA ILE A 157 -11.37 -10.12 0.51
C ILE A 157 -10.58 -10.68 -0.68
N ASP A 158 -11.22 -11.55 -1.46
CA ASP A 158 -10.61 -12.22 -2.60
C ASP A 158 -11.32 -11.85 -3.91
N ALA A 159 -10.55 -11.39 -4.89
CA ALA A 159 -11.10 -10.89 -6.15
C ALA A 159 -11.66 -11.97 -7.10
N GLY A 160 -11.54 -13.26 -6.79
CA GLY A 160 -11.94 -14.35 -7.69
C GLY A 160 -11.02 -14.48 -8.91
N VAL A 161 -11.44 -15.24 -9.94
CA VAL A 161 -10.67 -15.44 -11.19
C VAL A 161 -11.36 -14.73 -12.35
N GLY A 162 -10.59 -14.04 -13.17
CA GLY A 162 -11.09 -13.24 -14.29
C GLY A 162 -10.01 -12.88 -15.29
N VAL A 163 -10.36 -12.11 -16.32
CA VAL A 163 -9.35 -11.50 -17.21
C VAL A 163 -8.53 -10.49 -16.40
N ASP A 164 -9.25 -9.55 -15.80
CA ASP A 164 -8.76 -8.50 -14.92
C ASP A 164 -9.47 -8.61 -13.57
N THR A 165 -8.74 -8.65 -12.46
CA THR A 165 -9.35 -8.86 -11.13
C THR A 165 -8.97 -7.75 -10.15
N PHE A 166 -9.98 -7.18 -9.49
CA PHE A 166 -9.82 -6.09 -8.52
C PHE A 166 -10.50 -6.48 -7.21
N ALA A 167 -9.73 -6.66 -6.14
CA ALA A 167 -10.36 -6.94 -4.85
C ALA A 167 -11.11 -5.71 -4.35
N ILE A 168 -10.48 -4.52 -4.42
CA ILE A 168 -11.11 -3.25 -4.05
C ILE A 168 -10.85 -2.17 -5.12
N VAL A 169 -11.90 -1.45 -5.51
CA VAL A 169 -11.82 -0.26 -6.37
C VAL A 169 -12.34 0.98 -5.64
N ILE A 170 -11.55 2.06 -5.65
CA ILE A 170 -11.86 3.33 -5.00
C ILE A 170 -11.81 4.44 -6.04
N ASN A 171 -12.98 4.91 -6.48
CA ASN A 171 -13.11 5.95 -7.49
C ASN A 171 -13.78 7.19 -6.90
N ASN A 172 -13.08 8.33 -6.86
CA ASN A 172 -13.57 9.58 -6.29
C ASN A 172 -14.13 9.41 -4.86
N ALA A 173 -13.40 8.65 -4.04
CA ALA A 173 -13.79 8.27 -2.69
C ALA A 173 -12.59 8.26 -1.73
N ALA A 174 -12.85 8.29 -0.44
CA ALA A 174 -11.86 8.41 0.62
C ALA A 174 -12.18 7.53 1.84
N PRO A 175 -12.56 6.25 1.71
CA PRO A 175 -12.85 5.38 2.85
C PRO A 175 -11.60 5.12 3.72
N THR A 176 -11.83 4.61 4.93
CA THR A 176 -10.78 3.98 5.74
C THR A 176 -10.83 2.46 5.54
N ILE A 177 -9.74 1.84 5.12
CA ILE A 177 -9.62 0.39 4.90
C ILE A 177 -8.55 -0.14 5.84
N ARG A 178 -8.91 -1.02 6.78
CA ARG A 178 -7.96 -1.50 7.79
C ARG A 178 -8.17 -2.92 8.28
N ASN A 179 -7.12 -3.55 8.79
CA ASN A 179 -7.16 -4.91 9.37
C ASN A 179 -7.78 -5.94 8.40
N ASN A 180 -7.57 -5.79 7.10
CA ASN A 180 -8.06 -6.74 6.12
C ASN A 180 -6.92 -7.58 5.54
N SER A 181 -7.23 -8.81 5.13
CA SER A 181 -6.44 -9.60 4.20
C SER A 181 -7.06 -9.47 2.81
N ILE A 182 -6.37 -8.84 1.87
CA ILE A 182 -6.90 -8.47 0.56
C ILE A 182 -6.06 -9.16 -0.52
N SER A 183 -6.71 -9.87 -1.45
CA SER A 183 -6.04 -10.56 -2.55
C SER A 183 -6.72 -10.27 -3.89
N GLY A 184 -5.95 -9.74 -4.85
CA GLY A 184 -6.37 -9.67 -6.24
C GLY A 184 -6.57 -11.05 -6.89
N TYR A 185 -6.16 -12.14 -6.23
CA TYR A 185 -6.32 -13.52 -6.68
C TYR A 185 -5.88 -13.76 -8.15
N GLY A 186 -6.33 -14.83 -8.81
CA GLY A 186 -5.80 -15.25 -10.12
C GLY A 186 -6.44 -14.53 -11.31
N ALA A 187 -5.75 -13.56 -11.91
CA ALA A 187 -6.13 -12.99 -13.20
C ALA A 187 -5.47 -13.70 -14.38
N ILE A 188 -6.11 -13.68 -15.54
CA ILE A 188 -5.51 -14.13 -16.80
C ILE A 188 -4.53 -13.07 -17.31
N GLU A 189 -4.84 -11.78 -17.15
CA GLU A 189 -3.98 -10.67 -17.59
C GLU A 189 -3.44 -9.90 -16.39
N GLU A 190 -4.29 -9.11 -15.73
CA GLU A 190 -3.86 -8.19 -14.68
C GLU A 190 -4.65 -8.39 -13.37
N SER A 191 -3.94 -8.44 -12.24
CA SER A 191 -4.57 -8.54 -10.92
C SER A 191 -4.17 -7.38 -10.03
N TRP A 192 -5.14 -6.87 -9.27
CA TRP A 192 -4.97 -5.77 -8.34
C TRP A 192 -5.58 -6.10 -6.97
N GLY A 193 -4.79 -5.88 -5.92
CA GLY A 193 -5.34 -5.86 -4.56
C GLY A 193 -6.26 -4.65 -4.39
N ILE A 194 -5.70 -3.44 -4.52
CA ILE A 194 -6.47 -2.19 -4.41
C ILE A 194 -6.15 -1.28 -5.60
N MET A 195 -7.18 -0.78 -6.29
CA MET A 195 -7.05 0.27 -7.29
C MET A 195 -7.72 1.56 -6.81
N ILE A 196 -7.01 2.68 -6.90
CA ILE A 196 -7.45 4.00 -6.46
C ILE A 196 -7.36 4.97 -7.64
N SER A 197 -8.46 5.64 -7.98
CA SER A 197 -8.53 6.69 -8.99
C SER A 197 -9.25 7.91 -8.42
N GLU A 198 -8.64 9.08 -8.52
CA GLU A 198 -9.20 10.35 -8.01
C GLU A 198 -9.62 10.29 -6.52
N GLY A 199 -9.00 9.40 -5.73
CA GLY A 199 -9.39 9.10 -4.35
C GLY A 199 -8.40 9.61 -3.29
N SER A 200 -8.84 9.67 -2.03
CA SER A 200 -7.98 10.01 -0.88
C SER A 200 -8.16 9.08 0.34
N PRO A 201 -8.25 7.75 0.14
CA PRO A 201 -8.49 6.81 1.23
C PRO A 201 -7.34 6.80 2.25
N LEU A 202 -7.65 6.31 3.45
CA LEU A 202 -6.67 5.86 4.43
C LEU A 202 -6.62 4.33 4.37
N ILE A 203 -5.48 3.76 3.99
CA ILE A 203 -5.25 2.32 3.90
C ILE A 203 -4.20 1.96 4.94
N GLU A 204 -4.59 1.24 5.98
CA GLU A 204 -3.67 0.90 7.08
C GLU A 204 -3.86 -0.47 7.71
N TRP A 205 -2.79 -1.10 8.20
CA TRP A 205 -2.86 -2.39 8.90
C TRP A 205 -3.50 -3.50 8.06
N ASN A 206 -3.33 -3.45 6.74
CA ASN A 206 -3.79 -4.52 5.86
C ASN A 206 -2.62 -5.40 5.42
N MET A 207 -2.96 -6.64 5.12
CA MET A 207 -2.13 -7.56 4.35
C MET A 207 -2.69 -7.58 2.92
N ILE A 208 -1.91 -7.11 1.95
CA ILE A 208 -2.38 -6.86 0.59
C ILE A 208 -1.52 -7.65 -0.40
N TYR A 209 -2.18 -8.52 -1.16
CA TYR A 209 -1.61 -9.30 -2.23
C TYR A 209 -2.22 -8.86 -3.57
N GLY A 210 -1.37 -8.49 -4.52
CA GLY A 210 -1.81 -8.11 -5.86
C GLY A 210 -2.47 -9.24 -6.63
N GLY A 211 -2.19 -10.49 -6.27
CA GLY A 211 -2.74 -11.68 -6.92
C GLY A 211 -1.73 -12.37 -7.83
N ALA A 212 -2.21 -12.93 -8.93
CA ALA A 212 -1.46 -13.80 -9.83
C ALA A 212 -1.80 -13.57 -11.32
N GLY A 213 -1.92 -12.31 -11.75
CA GLY A 213 -2.09 -11.95 -13.16
C GLY A 213 -0.92 -12.39 -14.04
N ALA A 214 -1.18 -12.99 -15.21
CA ALA A 214 -0.09 -13.51 -16.07
C ALA A 214 0.74 -12.40 -16.73
N VAL A 215 0.16 -11.21 -16.93
CA VAL A 215 0.87 -10.04 -17.46
C VAL A 215 1.40 -9.19 -16.32
N LYS A 216 0.52 -8.76 -15.42
CA LYS A 216 0.85 -7.82 -14.36
C LYS A 216 0.14 -8.19 -13.07
N SER A 217 0.83 -8.06 -11.95
CA SER A 217 0.19 -8.13 -10.63
C SER A 217 0.63 -6.96 -9.77
N THR A 218 -0.34 -6.22 -9.22
CA THR A 218 -0.10 -5.00 -8.46
C THR A 218 -0.77 -5.05 -7.09
N GLY A 219 -0.02 -4.87 -6.01
CA GLY A 219 -0.60 -4.80 -4.66
C GLY A 219 -1.57 -3.61 -4.53
N ILE A 220 -1.04 -2.39 -4.69
CA ILE A 220 -1.84 -1.15 -4.69
C ILE A 220 -1.51 -0.31 -5.93
N ALA A 221 -2.51 0.05 -6.73
CA ALA A 221 -2.40 1.01 -7.81
C ALA A 221 -3.07 2.34 -7.42
N ILE A 222 -2.32 3.44 -7.52
CA ILE A 222 -2.73 4.79 -7.18
C ILE A 222 -2.60 5.66 -8.43
N THR A 223 -3.73 5.97 -9.06
CA THR A 223 -3.78 6.63 -10.37
C THR A 223 -4.35 8.05 -10.27
N THR A 224 -4.16 8.81 -11.35
CA THR A 224 -4.42 10.24 -11.57
C THR A 224 -5.22 10.97 -10.48
N GLY A 225 -4.61 12.01 -9.91
CA GLY A 225 -5.29 12.92 -8.99
C GLY A 225 -5.53 12.35 -7.58
N SER A 226 -4.98 11.17 -7.28
CA SER A 226 -5.16 10.55 -5.96
C SER A 226 -4.18 11.10 -4.92
N SER A 227 -4.65 11.20 -3.67
CA SER A 227 -3.89 11.65 -2.49
C SER A 227 -4.07 10.68 -1.31
N ALA A 228 -4.02 9.38 -1.60
CA ALA A 228 -4.14 8.32 -0.60
C ALA A 228 -3.05 8.41 0.48
N VAL A 229 -3.40 7.99 1.70
CA VAL A 229 -2.43 7.70 2.76
C VAL A 229 -2.35 6.20 2.93
N VAL A 230 -1.21 5.62 2.60
CA VAL A 230 -0.94 4.18 2.68
C VAL A 230 0.09 3.95 3.78
N ARG A 231 -0.29 3.33 4.90
CA ARG A 231 0.63 3.14 6.02
C ARG A 231 0.49 1.85 6.80
N ASN A 232 1.58 1.35 7.37
CA ASN A 232 1.54 0.16 8.24
C ASN A 232 0.90 -1.06 7.56
N ASN A 233 1.03 -1.21 6.24
CA ASN A 233 0.55 -2.39 5.52
C ASN A 233 1.72 -3.33 5.21
N ALA A 234 1.42 -4.62 5.09
CA ALA A 234 2.26 -5.59 4.41
C ALA A 234 1.74 -5.76 2.99
N ILE A 235 2.55 -5.48 1.98
CA ILE A 235 2.13 -5.40 0.58
C ILE A 235 3.05 -6.25 -0.27
N ALA A 236 2.47 -7.13 -1.08
CA ALA A 236 3.17 -7.90 -2.09
C ALA A 236 2.38 -7.86 -3.42
N PRO A 237 3.06 -7.88 -4.58
CA PRO A 237 2.40 -8.07 -5.86
C PRO A 237 1.77 -9.46 -5.97
N GLY A 238 2.24 -10.45 -5.21
CA GLY A 238 1.78 -11.84 -5.26
C GLY A 238 2.63 -12.74 -6.17
N VAL A 239 2.37 -14.05 -6.08
CA VAL A 239 3.23 -15.14 -6.58
C VAL A 239 2.61 -15.87 -7.75
N ARG A 240 3.14 -15.64 -8.96
CA ARG A 240 3.10 -16.56 -10.12
C ARG A 240 3.88 -15.91 -11.28
N SER A 241 3.98 -16.61 -12.40
CA SER A 241 4.68 -16.24 -13.65
C SER A 241 4.11 -14.99 -14.34
N ASN A 242 3.94 -13.91 -13.59
CA ASN A 242 3.58 -12.61 -14.14
C ASN A 242 4.74 -12.08 -14.97
N THR A 243 4.47 -11.26 -15.98
CA THR A 243 5.58 -10.55 -16.65
C THR A 243 6.17 -9.48 -15.71
N ILE A 244 5.30 -8.84 -14.91
CA ILE A 244 5.64 -7.71 -14.04
C ILE A 244 4.92 -7.84 -12.69
N GLY A 245 5.68 -7.89 -11.59
CA GLY A 245 5.16 -7.77 -10.22
C GLY A 245 5.47 -6.39 -9.62
N ILE A 246 4.45 -5.66 -9.17
CA ILE A 246 4.60 -4.33 -8.56
C ILE A 246 3.96 -4.29 -7.17
N GLY A 247 4.72 -4.00 -6.12
CA GLY A 247 4.14 -3.81 -4.78
C GLY A 247 3.16 -2.64 -4.75
N ILE A 248 3.65 -1.43 -5.04
CA ILE A 248 2.82 -0.22 -5.20
C ILE A 248 3.15 0.47 -6.52
N GLN A 249 2.11 0.83 -7.28
CA GLN A 249 2.21 1.64 -8.49
C GLN A 249 1.56 3.01 -8.25
N VAL A 250 2.28 4.09 -8.55
CA VAL A 250 1.79 5.47 -8.51
C VAL A 250 1.86 6.05 -9.91
N VAL A 251 0.76 6.59 -10.42
CA VAL A 251 0.68 7.21 -11.75
C VAL A 251 0.10 8.61 -11.62
N GLY A 252 0.91 9.64 -11.91
CA GLY A 252 0.46 11.05 -11.91
C GLY A 252 -0.20 11.50 -10.61
N SER A 253 0.24 10.99 -9.46
CA SER A 253 -0.38 11.19 -8.15
C SER A 253 0.65 11.50 -7.07
N SER A 254 0.21 12.07 -5.95
CA SER A 254 1.09 12.45 -4.84
C SER A 254 0.60 11.89 -3.49
N PRO A 255 0.47 10.55 -3.36
CA PRO A 255 0.12 9.92 -2.08
C PRO A 255 1.23 10.08 -1.03
N ARG A 256 0.87 9.84 0.22
CA ARG A 256 1.82 9.59 1.31
C ARG A 256 1.89 8.09 1.57
N ILE A 257 3.07 7.51 1.35
CA ILE A 257 3.34 6.07 1.49
C ILE A 257 4.35 5.93 2.63
N GLU A 258 3.91 5.46 3.79
CA GLU A 258 4.80 5.41 4.96
C GLU A 258 4.71 4.16 5.83
N ARG A 259 5.83 3.73 6.40
CA ARG A 259 5.87 2.59 7.34
C ARG A 259 5.22 1.31 6.79
N ASN A 260 5.26 1.10 5.48
CA ASN A 260 4.82 -0.14 4.87
C ASN A 260 6.00 -1.09 4.75
N ILE A 261 5.68 -2.38 4.75
CA ILE A 261 6.57 -3.44 4.31
C ILE A 261 6.11 -3.82 2.91
N ILE A 262 6.94 -3.54 1.91
CA ILE A 262 6.65 -3.77 0.50
C ILE A 262 7.65 -4.83 0.01
N ILE A 263 7.17 -6.05 -0.17
CA ILE A 263 8.00 -7.18 -0.60
C ILE A 263 7.48 -7.62 -1.95
N SER A 264 8.22 -7.28 -3.01
CA SER A 264 8.05 -8.00 -4.26
C SER A 264 8.64 -9.38 -4.05
N GLU A 265 7.83 -10.43 -4.14
CA GLU A 265 8.33 -11.79 -3.96
C GLU A 265 9.14 -12.23 -5.19
N ASP A 266 9.88 -13.33 -5.07
CA ASP A 266 10.54 -13.95 -6.21
C ASP A 266 9.47 -14.43 -7.19
N THR A 267 9.48 -13.87 -8.40
CA THR A 267 8.59 -14.32 -9.46
C THR A 267 9.42 -15.02 -10.52
N SER A 268 8.85 -16.04 -11.18
CA SER A 268 9.41 -16.52 -12.44
C SER A 268 9.26 -15.48 -13.58
N GLY A 269 8.72 -14.30 -13.25
CA GLY A 269 8.51 -13.19 -14.14
C GLY A 269 9.77 -12.47 -14.57
N SER A 270 9.62 -11.64 -15.60
CA SER A 270 10.72 -10.81 -16.11
C SER A 270 11.12 -9.73 -15.11
N GLN A 271 10.15 -9.11 -14.43
CA GLN A 271 10.35 -7.86 -13.71
C GLN A 271 9.69 -7.90 -12.34
N THR A 272 10.43 -7.49 -11.31
CA THR A 272 9.89 -7.26 -9.97
C THR A 272 10.28 -5.86 -9.50
N ILE A 273 9.28 -5.10 -9.03
CA ILE A 273 9.43 -3.71 -8.62
C ILE A 273 8.72 -3.50 -7.29
N GLY A 274 9.43 -3.08 -6.25
CA GLY A 274 8.80 -2.77 -4.97
C GLY A 274 7.82 -1.60 -5.11
N LEU A 275 8.31 -0.45 -5.56
CA LEU A 275 7.53 0.78 -5.76
C LEU A 275 7.83 1.41 -7.12
N TRP A 276 6.80 1.56 -7.97
CA TRP A 276 6.90 2.24 -9.25
C TRP A 276 6.17 3.59 -9.23
N ILE A 277 6.88 4.69 -9.44
CA ILE A 277 6.36 6.06 -9.46
C ILE A 277 6.44 6.61 -10.89
N ASN A 278 5.37 6.56 -11.65
CA ASN A 278 5.26 7.12 -12.99
C ASN A 278 4.63 8.51 -12.96
N GLY A 279 5.44 9.52 -12.61
CA GLY A 279 5.00 10.90 -12.42
C GLY A 279 4.45 11.20 -11.03
N GLY A 280 4.10 12.47 -10.79
CA GLY A 280 3.65 12.95 -9.47
C GLY A 280 4.79 13.22 -8.48
N SER A 281 4.44 13.50 -7.23
CA SER A 281 5.43 13.83 -6.18
C SER A 281 5.04 13.21 -4.84
N PRO A 282 4.95 11.87 -4.75
CA PRO A 282 4.62 11.21 -3.50
C PRO A 282 5.68 11.45 -2.42
N GLU A 283 5.25 11.38 -1.17
CA GLU A 283 6.12 11.25 0.00
C GLU A 283 6.26 9.76 0.33
N VAL A 284 7.47 9.22 0.21
CA VAL A 284 7.81 7.82 0.48
C VAL A 284 8.72 7.78 1.70
N TYR A 285 8.18 7.43 2.85
CA TYR A 285 8.83 7.62 4.14
C TYR A 285 8.84 6.38 5.05
N ALA A 286 9.98 6.03 5.65
CA ALA A 286 10.04 4.98 6.66
C ALA A 286 9.55 3.59 6.21
N ASN A 287 9.56 3.30 4.91
CA ASN A 287 9.17 1.99 4.40
C ASN A 287 10.36 1.02 4.39
N ILE A 288 10.02 -0.26 4.32
CA ILE A 288 10.92 -1.36 3.97
C ILE A 288 10.48 -1.82 2.60
N ILE A 289 11.38 -1.75 1.62
CA ILE A 289 11.05 -2.00 0.22
C ILE A 289 12.06 -3.00 -0.32
N GLU A 290 11.56 -4.15 -0.75
CA GLU A 290 12.35 -5.18 -1.41
C GLU A 290 11.88 -5.35 -2.86
N GLY A 291 12.83 -5.21 -3.77
CA GLY A 291 12.58 -5.34 -5.21
C GLY A 291 12.20 -6.73 -5.66
N GLY A 292 12.47 -7.78 -4.87
CA GLY A 292 12.13 -9.17 -5.18
C GLY A 292 13.09 -9.92 -6.08
N GLY A 293 12.62 -11.00 -6.70
CA GLY A 293 13.46 -11.90 -7.51
C GLY A 293 13.04 -11.94 -8.98
N GLY A 294 13.41 -10.95 -9.78
CA GLY A 294 13.02 -10.89 -11.20
C GLY A 294 14.02 -11.62 -12.11
N SER A 295 13.54 -12.39 -13.09
CA SER A 295 14.44 -13.11 -14.00
C SER A 295 15.23 -12.20 -14.95
N GLN A 296 14.70 -11.03 -15.32
CA GLN A 296 15.42 -10.01 -16.10
C GLN A 296 15.90 -8.85 -15.24
N TYR A 297 15.05 -8.31 -14.37
CA TYR A 297 15.47 -7.25 -13.47
C TYR A 297 14.63 -7.18 -12.20
N SER A 298 15.29 -6.70 -11.15
CA SER A 298 14.67 -6.39 -9.88
C SER A 298 15.02 -4.97 -9.45
N LEU A 299 14.00 -4.24 -8.99
CA LEU A 299 14.09 -2.82 -8.65
C LEU A 299 13.41 -2.58 -7.29
N GLY A 300 14.11 -1.95 -6.34
CA GLY A 300 13.48 -1.47 -5.11
C GLY A 300 12.47 -0.37 -5.42
N ILE A 301 12.95 0.74 -6.00
CA ILE A 301 12.12 1.86 -6.44
C ILE A 301 12.46 2.25 -7.89
N LEU A 302 11.43 2.35 -8.74
CA LEU A 302 11.53 2.91 -10.07
C LEU A 302 10.79 4.26 -10.13
N VAL A 303 11.50 5.35 -10.43
CA VAL A 303 10.92 6.66 -10.68
C VAL A 303 10.92 6.91 -12.19
N GLY A 304 9.75 6.98 -12.81
CA GLY A 304 9.55 7.30 -14.22
C GLY A 304 9.93 8.74 -14.56
N SER A 305 9.73 9.15 -15.82
CA SER A 305 10.40 10.31 -16.42
C SER A 305 10.00 11.71 -15.91
N THR A 306 8.95 11.87 -15.10
CA THR A 306 8.46 13.20 -14.68
C THR A 306 8.16 13.31 -13.19
N GLY A 307 8.61 12.33 -12.39
CA GLY A 307 8.35 12.30 -10.94
C GLY A 307 9.36 13.13 -10.14
N SER A 308 8.88 13.80 -9.09
CA SER A 308 9.73 14.47 -8.07
C SER A 308 9.41 13.94 -6.66
N PRO A 309 9.48 12.62 -6.43
CA PRO A 309 9.15 12.06 -5.12
C PRO A 309 10.17 12.46 -4.06
N ARG A 310 9.72 12.51 -2.81
CA ARG A 310 10.60 12.58 -1.64
C ARG A 310 10.73 11.17 -1.09
N ILE A 311 11.91 10.57 -1.24
CA ILE A 311 12.23 9.22 -0.80
C ILE A 311 13.13 9.36 0.42
N VAL A 312 12.56 9.23 1.62
CA VAL A 312 13.23 9.56 2.88
C VAL A 312 13.15 8.45 3.91
N SER A 313 14.26 8.16 4.59
CA SER A 313 14.28 7.22 5.71
C SER A 313 13.72 5.83 5.35
N ASN A 314 13.93 5.34 4.13
CA ASN A 314 13.52 3.99 3.75
C ASN A 314 14.68 3.00 3.89
N ALA A 315 14.36 1.73 4.12
CA ALA A 315 15.27 0.62 3.88
C ALA A 315 14.91 0.01 2.52
N ILE A 316 15.82 0.09 1.56
CA ILE A 316 15.56 -0.28 0.16
C ILE A 316 16.55 -1.37 -0.24
N HIS A 317 16.02 -2.52 -0.64
CA HIS A 317 16.78 -3.61 -1.21
C HIS A 317 16.45 -3.72 -2.71
N GLY A 318 17.46 -3.64 -3.57
CA GLY A 318 17.28 -3.78 -5.03
C GLY A 318 16.80 -5.16 -5.49
N GLY A 319 16.63 -6.10 -4.56
CA GLY A 319 16.20 -7.47 -4.82
C GLY A 319 17.33 -8.36 -5.36
N SER A 320 16.95 -9.43 -6.04
CA SER A 320 17.85 -10.36 -6.70
C SER A 320 17.41 -10.52 -8.16
N SER A 321 18.35 -10.60 -9.09
CA SER A 321 18.03 -10.97 -10.47
C SER A 321 19.15 -11.78 -11.10
N SER A 322 18.78 -12.65 -12.04
CA SER A 322 19.72 -13.47 -12.81
C SER A 322 19.98 -12.93 -14.23
N GLY A 323 19.22 -11.92 -14.67
CA GLY A 323 19.21 -11.44 -16.04
C GLY A 323 20.12 -10.24 -16.28
N ASN A 324 19.52 -9.05 -16.32
CA ASN A 324 20.16 -7.82 -16.75
C ASN A 324 20.77 -7.04 -15.57
N PHE A 325 19.99 -6.78 -14.51
CA PHE A 325 20.45 -5.96 -13.39
C PHE A 325 19.56 -6.05 -12.14
N SER A 326 20.15 -5.72 -10.98
CA SER A 326 19.45 -5.40 -9.75
C SER A 326 19.77 -3.96 -9.34
N ARG A 327 18.75 -3.17 -8.94
CA ARG A 327 18.96 -1.76 -8.57
C ARG A 327 18.13 -1.35 -7.37
N GLY A 328 18.73 -0.62 -6.43
CA GLY A 328 18.01 -0.06 -5.29
C GLY A 328 16.98 0.98 -5.75
N ILE A 329 17.46 2.06 -6.37
CA ILE A 329 16.64 3.14 -6.94
C ILE A 329 17.07 3.42 -8.38
N GLU A 330 16.10 3.55 -9.28
CA GLU A 330 16.30 4.00 -10.66
C GLU A 330 15.47 5.25 -10.95
N THR A 331 16.06 6.25 -11.60
CA THR A 331 15.39 7.49 -12.00
C THR A 331 15.38 7.64 -13.52
N GLY A 332 14.21 7.87 -14.11
CA GLY A 332 14.01 8.06 -15.55
C GLY A 332 14.22 9.52 -15.98
N GLY A 333 14.49 9.72 -17.28
CA GLY A 333 14.92 10.93 -18.02
C GLY A 333 14.70 12.37 -17.49
N GLY A 334 13.59 12.66 -16.81
CA GLY A 334 13.28 14.01 -16.28
C GLY A 334 12.84 14.03 -14.81
N ALA A 335 13.06 12.94 -14.07
CA ALA A 335 12.74 12.86 -12.66
C ALA A 335 13.70 13.68 -11.80
N THR A 336 13.18 14.35 -10.77
CA THR A 336 14.00 15.13 -9.81
C THR A 336 13.74 14.72 -8.37
N PRO A 337 13.97 13.44 -8.01
CA PRO A 337 13.71 12.96 -6.66
C PRO A 337 14.67 13.56 -5.63
N VAL A 338 14.17 13.68 -4.41
CA VAL A 338 15.00 13.90 -3.21
C VAL A 338 15.17 12.57 -2.51
N ILE A 339 16.40 12.05 -2.48
CA ILE A 339 16.75 10.73 -1.94
C ILE A 339 17.62 10.96 -0.70
N ARG A 340 17.04 10.78 0.50
CA ARG A 340 17.74 11.09 1.75
C ARG A 340 17.51 10.15 2.92
N ASN A 341 18.51 10.03 3.79
CA ASN A 341 18.44 9.20 5.01
C ASN A 341 18.04 7.74 4.73
N ASN A 342 18.22 7.25 3.49
CA ASN A 342 17.86 5.89 3.14
C ASN A 342 19.05 4.96 3.34
N THR A 343 18.76 3.72 3.67
CA THR A 343 19.71 2.62 3.56
C THR A 343 19.39 1.84 2.30
N ILE A 344 20.30 1.84 1.33
CA ILE A 344 20.07 1.37 -0.03
C ILE A 344 21.08 0.28 -0.36
N SER A 345 20.58 -0.95 -0.52
CA SER A 345 21.33 -2.06 -1.10
C SER A 345 21.15 -2.08 -2.61
N ALA A 346 22.25 -2.28 -3.34
CA ALA A 346 22.23 -2.58 -4.76
C ALA A 346 21.52 -3.89 -5.13
N GLY A 347 21.22 -4.74 -4.13
CA GLY A 347 20.71 -6.08 -4.32
C GLY A 347 21.78 -7.09 -4.77
N THR A 348 21.32 -8.20 -5.32
CA THR A 348 22.17 -9.33 -5.75
C THR A 348 22.00 -9.56 -7.24
N HIS A 349 23.06 -9.34 -8.00
CA HIS A 349 23.13 -9.68 -9.42
C HIS A 349 24.60 -9.96 -9.80
N PRO A 350 24.91 -10.89 -10.73
CA PRO A 350 26.29 -11.30 -11.02
C PRO A 350 27.19 -10.17 -11.55
N SER A 351 26.64 -9.26 -12.37
CA SER A 351 27.44 -8.27 -13.12
C SER A 351 27.01 -6.82 -12.88
N VAL A 352 25.73 -6.51 -13.03
CA VAL A 352 25.19 -5.15 -12.91
C VAL A 352 24.34 -4.99 -11.66
N ARG A 353 24.89 -4.37 -10.63
CA ARG A 353 24.18 -4.03 -9.38
C ARG A 353 24.49 -2.61 -8.95
N HIS A 354 23.46 -1.77 -8.83
CA HIS A 354 23.62 -0.35 -8.53
C HIS A 354 22.70 0.08 -7.37
N CYS A 355 23.22 0.86 -6.41
CA CYS A 355 22.34 1.39 -5.36
C CYS A 355 21.41 2.47 -5.93
N VAL A 356 21.96 3.42 -6.69
CA VAL A 356 21.19 4.46 -7.39
C VAL A 356 21.64 4.57 -8.85
N VAL A 357 20.68 4.57 -9.77
CA VAL A 357 20.90 4.80 -11.22
C VAL A 357 20.18 6.06 -11.65
N GLN A 358 20.90 6.93 -12.36
CA GLN A 358 20.36 8.17 -12.87
C GLN A 358 20.30 8.17 -14.40
N PHE A 359 19.08 8.23 -14.91
CA PHE A 359 18.80 8.63 -16.30
C PHE A 359 18.27 10.07 -16.38
N ALA A 360 18.03 10.73 -15.24
CA ALA A 360 17.67 12.15 -15.17
C ALA A 360 18.69 12.98 -14.40
N ALA A 361 18.87 14.22 -14.84
CA ALA A 361 19.50 15.23 -14.01
C ALA A 361 18.54 15.70 -12.91
N GLY A 362 19.12 16.28 -11.86
CA GLY A 362 18.33 17.04 -10.89
C GLY A 362 18.01 16.31 -9.59
N SER A 363 18.46 15.06 -9.44
CA SER A 363 18.29 14.33 -8.17
C SER A 363 19.16 14.94 -7.06
N SER A 364 18.63 15.01 -5.83
CA SER A 364 19.44 15.30 -4.64
C SER A 364 19.65 14.02 -3.86
N ILE A 365 20.91 13.57 -3.74
CA ILE A 365 21.27 12.33 -3.03
C ILE A 365 22.08 12.71 -1.81
N ASP A 366 21.41 12.84 -0.66
CA ASP A 366 22.09 13.29 0.55
C ASP A 366 21.88 12.32 1.71
N ASN A 367 22.92 12.07 2.49
CA ASN A 367 22.82 11.39 3.78
C ASN A 367 22.28 9.96 3.70
N ASN A 368 22.63 9.23 2.65
CA ASN A 368 22.25 7.83 2.50
C ASN A 368 23.42 6.91 2.86
N LEU A 369 23.07 5.68 3.24
CA LEU A 369 24.02 4.57 3.31
C LEU A 369 23.82 3.67 2.09
N LEU A 370 24.80 3.60 1.20
CA LEU A 370 24.76 2.85 -0.05
C LEU A 370 25.75 1.69 0.00
N PHE A 371 25.29 0.48 -0.31
CA PHE A 371 26.15 -0.70 -0.20
C PHE A 371 25.78 -1.88 -1.12
N SER A 372 26.69 -2.83 -1.26
CA SER A 372 26.47 -4.12 -1.93
C SER A 372 26.96 -5.27 -1.04
N HIS A 373 26.24 -6.39 -1.01
CA HIS A 373 26.50 -7.49 -0.06
C HIS A 373 27.79 -8.28 -0.34
N ASP A 374 28.29 -8.29 -1.57
CA ASP A 374 29.47 -9.09 -1.95
C ASP A 374 30.65 -8.24 -2.45
N GLY A 375 30.77 -6.99 -1.99
CA GLY A 375 31.92 -6.13 -2.31
C GLY A 375 32.02 -5.65 -3.76
N GLY A 376 30.96 -5.77 -4.55
CA GLY A 376 30.95 -5.37 -5.96
C GLY A 376 29.93 -4.26 -6.27
N GLY A 377 29.69 -4.00 -7.56
CA GLY A 377 28.67 -3.05 -7.98
C GLY A 377 29.03 -1.58 -7.75
N THR A 378 28.02 -0.73 -7.94
CA THR A 378 28.20 0.73 -7.95
C THR A 378 27.27 1.40 -6.94
N GLY A 379 27.79 2.37 -6.18
CA GLY A 379 26.97 3.26 -5.36
C GLY A 379 26.01 4.08 -6.24
N ILE A 380 26.55 5.01 -7.02
CA ILE A 380 25.77 5.86 -7.95
C ILE A 380 26.26 5.67 -9.38
N TYR A 381 25.35 5.32 -10.29
CA TYR A 381 25.63 5.23 -11.73
C TYR A 381 24.94 6.36 -12.48
N GLU A 382 25.73 7.20 -13.15
CA GLU A 382 25.30 8.27 -14.05
C GLU A 382 25.29 7.75 -15.49
N HIS A 383 24.11 7.65 -16.11
CA HIS A 383 24.00 7.07 -17.45
C HIS A 383 24.62 7.94 -18.54
N ALA A 384 24.46 9.26 -18.43
CA ALA A 384 25.04 10.23 -19.36
C ALA A 384 25.38 11.55 -18.65
N SER A 385 26.26 12.36 -19.25
CA SER A 385 26.70 13.65 -18.70
C SER A 385 25.57 14.64 -18.39
N SER A 386 24.42 14.50 -19.06
CA SER A 386 23.21 15.30 -18.83
C SER A 386 22.34 14.77 -17.69
N THR A 387 22.74 13.71 -16.99
CA THR A 387 21.93 13.02 -15.97
C THR A 387 22.48 13.20 -14.55
N ARG A 388 23.26 14.26 -14.34
CA ARG A 388 23.98 14.48 -13.07
C ARG A 388 23.05 14.86 -11.91
N PRO A 389 23.38 14.42 -10.68
CA PRO A 389 22.71 14.91 -9.49
C PRO A 389 23.01 16.40 -9.27
N VAL A 390 22.13 17.11 -8.55
CA VAL A 390 22.41 18.47 -8.08
C VAL A 390 23.33 18.43 -6.86
N THR A 391 23.09 17.47 -5.97
CA THR A 391 23.85 17.29 -4.74
C THR A 391 24.15 15.82 -4.48
N VAL A 392 25.36 15.57 -3.99
CA VAL A 392 25.80 14.28 -3.44
C VAL A 392 26.54 14.55 -2.15
N ARG A 393 25.85 14.58 -1.01
CA ARG A 393 26.45 15.00 0.27
C ARG A 393 26.24 14.00 1.39
N ASN A 394 27.19 13.93 2.32
CA ASN A 394 27.07 13.10 3.53
C ASN A 394 26.69 11.63 3.26
N ASN A 395 27.01 11.07 2.09
CA ASN A 395 26.71 9.67 1.81
C ASN A 395 27.85 8.77 2.30
N ALA A 396 27.49 7.63 2.89
CA ALA A 396 28.41 6.56 3.22
C ALA A 396 28.31 5.45 2.16
N PHE A 397 29.44 5.09 1.55
CA PHE A 397 29.56 4.05 0.54
C PHE A 397 30.33 2.87 1.12
N VAL A 398 29.68 1.72 1.29
CA VAL A 398 30.26 0.55 1.95
C VAL A 398 30.22 -0.65 1.02
N ASP A 399 31.33 -1.38 0.90
CA ASP A 399 31.41 -2.61 0.09
C ASP A 399 30.89 -2.46 -1.36
N VAL A 400 31.12 -1.30 -1.96
CA VAL A 400 30.89 -1.06 -3.39
C VAL A 400 32.23 -1.01 -4.13
N GLN A 401 32.27 -1.57 -5.34
CA GLN A 401 33.48 -1.53 -6.19
C GLN A 401 33.76 -0.10 -6.67
N HIS A 402 32.69 0.62 -7.03
CA HIS A 402 32.75 2.01 -7.45
C HIS A 402 31.75 2.85 -6.63
N LEU A 403 32.20 3.97 -6.08
CA LEU A 403 31.28 4.93 -5.43
C LEU A 403 30.41 5.61 -6.48
N TYR A 404 31.05 5.98 -7.59
CA TYR A 404 30.42 6.75 -8.67
C TYR A 404 30.98 6.33 -10.02
N VAL A 405 30.09 6.02 -10.96
CA VAL A 405 30.43 5.70 -12.36
C VAL A 405 29.74 6.69 -13.28
N ALA A 406 30.48 7.26 -14.22
CA ALA A 406 29.99 8.15 -15.26
C ALA A 406 30.81 7.97 -16.54
N THR A 407 30.40 8.62 -17.63
CA THR A 407 31.19 8.63 -18.87
C THR A 407 32.60 9.16 -18.60
N GLY A 408 33.60 8.28 -18.74
CA GLY A 408 35.02 8.61 -18.53
C GLY A 408 35.50 8.59 -17.08
N LEU A 409 34.69 8.14 -16.12
CA LEU A 409 35.08 8.03 -14.71
C LEU A 409 34.52 6.78 -14.04
N ASN A 410 35.40 6.05 -13.34
CA ASN A 410 35.04 5.01 -12.37
C ASN A 410 35.68 5.36 -11.02
N ALA A 411 35.02 6.17 -10.20
CA ALA A 411 35.58 6.63 -8.93
C ALA A 411 35.50 5.53 -7.86
N THR A 412 36.65 5.18 -7.28
CA THR A 412 36.78 4.17 -6.20
C THR A 412 37.01 4.81 -4.83
N THR A 413 37.16 6.14 -4.78
CA THR A 413 37.34 6.91 -3.54
C THR A 413 36.44 8.13 -3.50
N ALA A 414 36.08 8.60 -2.30
CA ALA A 414 35.24 9.78 -2.13
C ALA A 414 35.89 11.03 -2.75
N SER A 415 37.22 11.18 -2.63
CA SER A 415 37.97 12.31 -3.18
C SER A 415 37.90 12.38 -4.71
N GLN A 416 38.04 11.24 -5.41
CA GLN A 416 37.89 11.18 -6.87
C GLN A 416 36.48 11.59 -7.32
N MET A 417 35.46 11.02 -6.68
CA MET A 417 34.06 11.35 -6.97
C MET A 417 33.77 12.84 -6.74
N GLN A 418 34.17 13.38 -5.59
CA GLN A 418 33.91 14.78 -5.22
C GLN A 418 34.61 15.76 -6.14
N THR A 419 35.87 15.47 -6.53
CA THR A 419 36.63 16.30 -7.48
C THR A 419 35.92 16.33 -8.84
N TYR A 420 35.52 15.18 -9.37
CA TYR A 420 34.80 15.08 -10.63
C TYR A 420 33.48 15.87 -10.59
N LEU A 421 32.65 15.61 -9.59
CA LEU A 421 31.34 16.24 -9.45
C LEU A 421 31.45 17.76 -9.25
N SER A 422 32.38 18.22 -8.41
CA SER A 422 32.61 19.65 -8.18
C SER A 422 33.11 20.35 -9.46
N GLY A 423 33.97 19.70 -10.25
CA GLY A 423 34.38 20.18 -11.57
C GLY A 423 33.22 20.29 -12.57
N ALA A 424 32.14 19.53 -12.36
CA ALA A 424 30.90 19.59 -13.13
C ALA A 424 29.84 20.52 -12.51
N GLY A 425 30.17 21.29 -11.47
CA GLY A 425 29.25 22.22 -10.79
C GLY A 425 28.25 21.55 -9.83
N VAL A 426 28.42 20.26 -9.54
CA VAL A 426 27.60 19.52 -8.57
C VAL A 426 28.15 19.74 -7.16
N THR A 427 27.27 19.97 -6.19
CA THR A 427 27.71 20.06 -4.79
C THR A 427 27.97 18.67 -4.23
N ALA A 428 29.24 18.26 -4.19
CA ALA A 428 29.65 16.96 -3.67
C ALA A 428 30.63 17.09 -2.49
N THR A 429 30.15 16.89 -1.26
CA THR A 429 30.93 17.16 -0.04
C THR A 429 30.65 16.15 1.07
N ALA A 430 31.62 15.95 1.97
CA ALA A 430 31.51 15.09 3.15
C ALA A 430 31.00 13.65 2.89
N ASN A 431 31.26 13.10 1.70
CA ASN A 431 31.02 11.69 1.43
C ASN A 431 32.18 10.85 1.95
N VAL A 432 31.90 9.63 2.38
CA VAL A 432 32.91 8.71 2.92
C VAL A 432 32.79 7.32 2.29
N ASN A 433 33.94 6.67 2.10
CA ASN A 433 34.04 5.27 1.77
C ASN A 433 34.87 4.55 2.84
N PRO A 434 34.27 4.17 3.97
CA PRO A 434 34.98 3.44 5.03
C PRO A 434 35.58 2.15 4.48
N ALA A 435 36.78 1.80 4.95
CA ALA A 435 37.49 0.61 4.52
C ALA A 435 36.96 -0.68 5.18
N GLN A 436 36.14 -0.55 6.23
CA GLN A 436 35.56 -1.66 6.96
C GLN A 436 34.41 -2.31 6.17
N ALA A 437 34.33 -3.63 6.24
CA ALA A 437 33.27 -4.41 5.63
C ALA A 437 31.89 -4.05 6.22
N ILE A 438 30.84 -4.26 5.42
CA ILE A 438 29.44 -4.00 5.76
C ILE A 438 29.03 -4.71 7.04
N THR A 439 29.50 -5.92 7.29
CA THR A 439 29.20 -6.72 8.48
C THR A 439 29.79 -6.12 9.77
N THR A 440 30.77 -5.21 9.65
CA THR A 440 31.35 -4.48 10.78
C THR A 440 30.64 -3.14 11.01
N ILE A 441 30.10 -2.54 9.94
CA ILE A 441 29.44 -1.24 9.98
C ILE A 441 27.96 -1.38 10.31
N LEU A 442 27.33 -2.40 9.77
CA LEU A 442 25.94 -2.73 9.95
C LEU A 442 25.83 -4.00 10.77
N VAL A 443 25.11 -3.93 11.88
CA VAL A 443 24.53 -5.13 12.46
C VAL A 443 23.29 -5.38 11.63
N ASP A 444 23.30 -6.46 10.85
CA ASP A 444 22.04 -7.11 10.55
C ASP A 444 21.47 -7.51 11.90
N VAL A 445 20.43 -6.81 12.34
CA VAL A 445 19.79 -7.03 13.64
C VAL A 445 18.97 -8.31 13.52
N ALA A 446 19.70 -9.42 13.34
CA ALA A 446 19.34 -10.83 13.34
C ALA A 446 17.94 -11.14 12.79
N ASN A 447 17.86 -11.60 11.54
CA ASN A 447 16.65 -12.22 10.96
C ASN A 447 15.40 -11.33 10.94
N ARG A 448 15.55 -10.02 11.10
CA ARG A 448 14.46 -9.05 10.99
C ARG A 448 14.69 -8.18 9.77
N MET A 449 14.26 -8.68 8.61
CA MET A 449 13.87 -7.83 7.48
C MET A 449 13.05 -6.59 7.92
N TYR A 450 12.40 -6.67 9.08
CA TYR A 450 11.47 -5.69 9.65
C TYR A 450 12.08 -4.53 10.46
N ASP A 451 13.31 -4.63 11.00
CA ASP A 451 13.94 -3.52 11.73
C ASP A 451 14.99 -2.77 10.88
N GLY A 452 15.27 -3.29 9.68
CA GLY A 452 16.26 -2.75 8.75
C GLY A 452 17.69 -2.89 9.25
N TRP A 453 18.65 -2.44 8.44
CA TRP A 453 20.04 -2.37 8.87
C TRP A 453 20.19 -1.32 10.00
N ALA A 454 21.21 -1.46 10.83
CA ALA A 454 21.50 -0.54 11.92
C ALA A 454 23.01 -0.33 12.03
N LEU A 455 23.46 0.88 12.37
CA LEU A 455 24.87 1.07 12.68
C LEU A 455 25.29 0.17 13.85
N ALA A 456 26.36 -0.58 13.65
CA ALA A 456 27.02 -1.34 14.68
C ALA A 456 27.68 -0.42 15.70
N ALA A 457 27.80 -0.89 16.95
CA ALA A 457 28.58 -0.18 17.97
C ALA A 457 30.04 0.09 17.53
N GLY A 458 30.58 -0.79 16.68
CA GLY A 458 31.91 -0.69 16.07
C GLY A 458 31.98 0.16 14.79
N ALA A 459 30.89 0.84 14.40
CA ALA A 459 30.88 1.65 13.18
C ALA A 459 31.99 2.75 13.24
N PRO A 460 32.71 2.98 12.12
CA PRO A 460 33.82 3.92 12.06
C PRO A 460 33.42 5.33 12.48
N ALA A 461 34.32 6.04 13.16
CA ALA A 461 34.11 7.43 13.56
C ALA A 461 33.83 8.38 12.37
N SER A 462 34.34 8.04 11.18
CA SER A 462 34.08 8.76 9.94
C SER A 462 32.61 8.74 9.50
N ILE A 463 31.82 7.75 9.94
CA ILE A 463 30.37 7.73 9.76
C ILE A 463 29.70 8.57 10.84
N SER A 464 30.20 8.54 12.08
CA SER A 464 29.46 9.07 13.22
C SER A 464 29.68 10.53 13.60
N GLY A 465 30.63 11.25 12.98
CA GLY A 465 30.98 12.60 13.47
C GLY A 465 31.50 13.58 12.43
N GLY A 466 31.25 13.34 11.14
CA GLY A 466 31.82 14.14 10.04
C GLY A 466 30.81 14.86 9.13
N GLY A 467 29.52 14.72 9.39
CA GLY A 467 28.47 15.16 8.46
C GLY A 467 28.22 16.66 8.55
N LEU A 468 27.96 17.26 7.39
CA LEU A 468 27.54 18.65 7.31
C LEU A 468 26.07 18.77 7.74
N THR A 469 25.75 19.76 8.56
CA THR A 469 24.36 20.14 8.81
C THR A 469 23.71 20.58 7.50
N ILE A 470 22.58 19.98 7.14
CA ILE A 470 21.83 20.40 5.95
C ILE A 470 20.80 21.44 6.40
N ALA A 471 21.08 22.72 6.13
CA ALA A 471 20.21 23.82 6.53
C ALA A 471 18.85 23.74 5.80
N GLY A 472 17.76 23.98 6.54
CA GLY A 472 16.39 23.95 6.00
C GLY A 472 15.83 22.54 5.77
N GLU A 473 16.44 21.51 6.35
CA GLU A 473 15.97 20.13 6.20
C GLU A 473 14.60 19.92 6.88
N PRO A 474 13.54 19.51 6.15
CA PRO A 474 12.23 19.24 6.73
C PRO A 474 12.18 17.96 7.57
N TYR A 475 13.21 17.11 7.49
CA TYR A 475 13.35 15.89 8.29
C TYR A 475 14.67 15.93 9.05
N PRO A 476 14.72 16.60 10.22
CA PRO A 476 15.89 16.58 11.08
C PRO A 476 16.02 15.23 11.81
N PHE A 477 15.44 14.17 11.28
CA PHE A 477 15.41 12.85 11.89
C PHE A 477 16.15 11.85 11.01
N ASP A 478 16.83 10.90 11.63
CA ASP A 478 17.50 9.80 10.96
C ASP A 478 16.51 8.69 10.52
N ARG A 479 17.03 7.54 10.09
CA ARG A 479 16.22 6.38 9.69
C ARG A 479 15.35 5.81 10.82
N ARG A 480 15.77 5.92 12.09
CA ARG A 480 15.03 5.45 13.26
C ARG A 480 13.99 6.46 13.73
N GLY A 481 14.00 7.67 13.17
CA GLY A 481 13.17 8.77 13.62
C GLY A 481 13.78 9.55 14.79
N TRP A 482 15.07 9.33 15.10
CA TRP A 482 15.79 10.07 16.12
C TRP A 482 16.27 11.40 15.57
N SER A 483 16.19 12.46 16.38
CA SER A 483 16.67 13.78 15.96
C SER A 483 18.17 13.74 15.73
N ARG A 484 18.62 14.29 14.61
CA ARG A 484 20.05 14.44 14.30
C ARG A 484 20.66 15.56 15.13
N THR A 485 21.83 15.30 15.67
CA THR A 485 22.59 16.24 16.51
C THR A 485 23.73 16.82 15.72
N VAL A 486 24.14 18.06 16.01
CA VAL A 486 25.23 18.71 15.27
C VAL A 486 26.57 18.38 15.94
N PRO A 487 27.62 17.96 15.19
CA PRO A 487 27.60 17.68 13.74
C PRO A 487 26.87 16.38 13.40
N TRP A 488 26.14 16.36 12.28
CA TRP A 488 25.35 15.19 11.87
C TRP A 488 26.24 13.97 11.64
N SER A 489 25.72 12.78 11.90
CA SER A 489 26.32 11.57 11.37
C SER A 489 26.14 11.50 9.85
N ILE A 490 27.16 11.00 9.14
CA ILE A 490 27.18 10.72 7.71
C ILE A 490 26.41 9.41 7.44
N GLY A 491 25.50 9.43 6.47
CA GLY A 491 24.67 8.30 6.11
C GLY A 491 23.32 8.28 6.81
N ALA A 492 22.63 7.14 6.80
CA ALA A 492 21.20 7.06 7.14
C ALA A 492 20.84 7.16 8.63
N TYR A 493 21.81 6.93 9.52
CA TYR A 493 21.60 6.82 10.97
C TYR A 493 22.38 7.89 11.72
N GLU A 494 21.87 8.29 12.87
CA GLU A 494 22.62 9.04 13.87
C GLU A 494 23.30 8.07 14.84
N ARG A 495 24.51 8.40 15.31
CA ARG A 495 25.17 7.72 16.43
C ARG A 495 25.09 8.61 17.65
N ASP A 496 24.03 8.44 18.43
CA ASP A 496 23.87 9.00 19.78
C ASP A 496 24.38 8.06 20.87
#